data_AF-A0A022PQD0-F1
#
_entry.id   AF-A0A022PQD0-F1
#
_cell.length_a   1.000
_cell.length_b   1.000
_cell.length_c   1.000
_cell.angle_alpha   90.00
_cell.angle_beta   90.00
_cell.angle_gamma   90.00
#
_symmetry.space_group_name_H-M   'P 1'
#
loop_
_entity.id
_entity.type
_entity.pdbx_description
1 polymer ?
#
loop_
_entity_poly.entity_id
_entity_poly.type
_entity_poly.pdbx_seq_one_letter_code
_entity_poly.pdbx_strand_id
1 'polypeptide(L)'
;MLLCRVILGKIEAVPRFSEQCNPSCEEFDSGVDDLASPSKYIVWSSCMNTHILPEFVISFRASSYGRGDQRRSQSSRTPNSDWMPFPTLITTLSKFLPRDAIELIGKNHSDYKNRKITRQELIQLVRNVAGDKLLMAIIKSYRRKIKQPSSNGLYNN
;
A
#
# COMPACT_ATOMS: atom_id res chain seq x y z
N MET A 1 1.38 17.39 -0.46
CA MET A 1 2.06 18.04 -1.60
C MET A 1 1.52 19.45 -1.70
N LEU A 2 2.36 20.45 -1.99
CA LEU A 2 1.91 21.82 -2.24
C LEU A 2 1.93 22.07 -3.74
N LEU A 3 0.91 22.73 -4.25
CA LEU A 3 0.95 23.37 -5.57
C LEU A 3 1.16 24.86 -5.32
N CYS A 4 2.25 25.39 -5.88
CA CYS A 4 2.64 26.78 -5.72
C CYS A 4 2.57 27.50 -7.06
N ARG A 5 2.19 28.78 -7.04
CA ARG A 5 2.51 29.71 -8.12
C ARG A 5 3.92 30.23 -7.90
N VAL A 6 4.72 30.22 -8.95
CA VAL A 6 6.11 30.64 -8.89
C VAL A 6 6.38 31.67 -9.97
N ILE A 7 7.06 32.76 -9.60
CA ILE A 7 7.63 33.72 -10.55
C ILE A 7 9.03 33.23 -10.88
N LEU A 8 9.29 32.84 -12.13
CA LEU A 8 10.58 32.25 -12.53
C LEU A 8 11.57 33.26 -13.11
N GLY A 9 11.09 34.41 -13.61
CA GLY A 9 11.96 35.41 -14.22
C GLY A 9 12.81 34.86 -15.36
N LYS A 10 14.06 35.34 -15.48
CA LYS A 10 15.06 34.83 -16.42
C LYS A 10 15.75 33.60 -15.84
N ILE A 11 15.74 32.53 -16.61
CA ILE A 11 16.09 31.19 -16.14
C ILE A 11 17.50 30.80 -16.64
N GLU A 12 18.30 30.21 -15.76
CA GLU A 12 19.57 29.56 -16.13
C GLU A 12 19.50 28.03 -16.00
N ALA A 13 20.35 27.33 -16.75
CA ALA A 13 20.57 25.91 -16.56
C ALA A 13 21.55 25.68 -15.40
N VAL A 14 21.12 24.94 -14.38
CA VAL A 14 21.96 24.60 -13.22
C VAL A 14 22.47 23.16 -13.37
N PRO A 15 23.79 22.93 -13.45
CA PRO A 15 24.36 21.59 -13.55
C PRO A 15 23.95 20.69 -12.37
N ARG A 16 23.75 19.39 -12.63
CA ARG A 16 23.30 18.40 -11.62
C ARG A 16 24.21 18.26 -10.39
N PHE A 17 25.44 18.76 -10.46
CA PHE A 17 26.43 18.73 -9.38
C PHE A 17 26.92 20.13 -9.01
N SER A 18 26.11 21.15 -9.27
CA SER A 18 26.44 22.52 -8.93
C SER A 18 26.38 22.74 -7.42
N GLU A 19 27.35 23.49 -6.88
CA GLU A 19 27.34 24.01 -5.51
C GLU A 19 26.73 25.42 -5.42
N GLN A 20 26.06 25.87 -6.49
CA GLN A 20 25.40 27.18 -6.52
C GLN A 20 24.31 27.29 -5.45
N CYS A 21 24.37 28.39 -4.71
CA CYS A 21 23.36 28.79 -3.71
C CYS A 21 22.59 30.07 -4.13
N ASN A 22 22.98 30.65 -5.26
CA ASN A 22 22.47 31.89 -5.84
C ASN A 22 22.62 31.84 -7.38
N PRO A 23 22.01 32.80 -8.10
CA PRO A 23 22.19 32.87 -9.55
C PRO A 23 23.67 32.98 -9.96
N SER A 24 24.05 32.43 -11.11
CA SER A 24 25.44 32.59 -11.62
C SER A 24 25.84 34.05 -11.88
N CYS A 25 24.87 34.90 -12.22
CA CYS A 25 25.04 36.35 -12.37
C CYS A 25 23.73 37.09 -12.15
N GLU A 26 23.78 38.42 -12.09
CA GLU A 26 22.63 39.31 -11.84
C GLU A 26 21.54 39.25 -12.91
N GLU A 27 21.81 38.64 -14.07
CA GLU A 27 20.83 38.52 -15.13
C GLU A 27 19.83 37.37 -14.92
N PHE A 28 20.09 36.47 -13.99
CA PHE A 28 19.25 35.29 -13.77
C PHE A 28 18.52 35.37 -12.43
N ASP A 29 17.27 34.92 -12.43
CA ASP A 29 16.38 34.96 -11.28
C ASP A 29 16.13 33.57 -10.69
N SER A 30 16.18 32.52 -11.50
CA SER A 30 15.87 31.13 -11.10
C SER A 30 16.64 30.12 -11.96
N GLY A 31 16.72 28.88 -11.49
CA GLY A 31 17.41 27.78 -12.17
C GLY A 31 16.49 26.66 -12.64
N VAL A 32 16.92 25.91 -13.66
CA VAL A 32 16.31 24.64 -14.09
C VAL A 32 17.36 23.56 -14.32
N ASP A 33 16.94 22.29 -14.28
CA ASP A 33 17.81 21.16 -14.59
C ASP A 33 18.09 20.96 -16.09
N ASP A 34 17.15 21.35 -16.95
CA ASP A 34 17.26 21.30 -18.41
C ASP A 34 16.41 22.43 -19.05
N LEU A 35 16.98 23.18 -19.99
CA LEU A 35 16.29 24.31 -20.63
C LEU A 35 15.25 23.89 -21.67
N ALA A 36 15.39 22.70 -22.28
CA ALA A 36 14.49 22.21 -23.31
C ALA A 36 13.31 21.44 -22.69
N SER A 37 13.55 20.69 -21.61
CA SER A 37 12.57 19.85 -20.94
C SER A 37 12.77 19.86 -19.41
N PRO A 38 12.44 20.98 -18.74
CA PRO A 38 12.63 21.13 -17.30
C PRO A 38 11.80 20.14 -16.50
N SER A 39 12.43 19.42 -15.58
CA SER A 39 11.77 18.54 -14.61
C SER A 39 11.87 19.06 -13.18
N LYS A 40 12.79 20.00 -12.94
CA LYS A 40 13.04 20.63 -11.64
C LYS A 40 13.32 22.11 -11.83
N TYR A 41 12.72 22.92 -10.96
CA TYR A 41 12.96 24.36 -10.88
C TYR A 41 13.63 24.67 -9.54
N ILE A 42 14.53 25.64 -9.56
CA ILE A 42 15.28 26.12 -8.41
C ILE A 42 14.90 27.60 -8.22
N VAL A 43 14.31 27.90 -7.06
CA VAL A 43 14.12 29.27 -6.59
C VAL A 43 15.15 29.51 -5.50
N TRP A 44 15.98 30.53 -5.66
CA TRP A 44 17.04 30.86 -4.71
C TRP A 44 16.46 31.35 -3.38
N SER A 45 17.21 31.15 -2.29
CA SER A 45 16.76 31.54 -0.95
C SER A 45 16.48 33.04 -0.83
N SER A 46 17.22 33.88 -1.57
CA SER A 46 17.06 35.33 -1.64
C SER A 46 15.69 35.78 -2.16
N CYS A 47 15.04 34.98 -3.01
CA CYS A 47 13.76 35.31 -3.63
C CYS A 47 12.61 34.40 -3.19
N MET A 48 12.87 33.40 -2.33
CA MET A 48 11.87 32.42 -1.87
C MET A 48 10.58 33.06 -1.33
N ASN A 49 10.68 34.10 -0.50
CA ASN A 49 9.53 34.72 0.17
C ASN A 49 8.72 35.65 -0.75
N THR A 50 9.26 36.04 -1.90
CA THR A 50 8.61 36.96 -2.84
C THR A 50 8.16 36.27 -4.12
N HIS A 51 8.81 35.16 -4.49
CA HIS A 51 8.58 34.45 -5.76
C HIS A 51 7.78 33.17 -5.61
N ILE A 52 7.55 32.67 -4.39
CA ILE A 52 6.73 31.47 -4.15
C ILE A 52 5.46 31.85 -3.41
N LEU A 53 4.31 31.62 -4.05
CA LEU A 53 3.00 31.69 -3.43
C LEU A 53 2.42 30.28 -3.31
N PRO A 54 2.33 29.71 -2.10
CA PRO A 54 1.60 28.45 -1.89
C PRO A 54 0.12 28.66 -2.23
N GLU A 55 -0.37 27.98 -3.26
CA GLU A 55 -1.74 28.18 -3.75
C GLU A 55 -2.69 27.10 -3.23
N PHE A 56 -2.26 25.84 -3.27
CA PHE A 56 -3.09 24.72 -2.84
C PHE A 56 -2.31 23.68 -2.04
N VAL A 57 -3.01 23.07 -1.08
CA VAL A 57 -2.55 21.88 -0.36
C VAL A 57 -3.22 20.66 -0.98
N ILE A 58 -2.42 19.81 -1.60
CA ILE A 58 -2.86 18.56 -2.22
C ILE A 58 -2.54 17.40 -1.29
N SER A 59 -3.60 16.72 -0.85
CA SER A 59 -3.54 15.48 -0.09
C SER A 59 -4.00 14.32 -0.94
N PHE A 60 -3.12 13.34 -1.13
CA PHE A 60 -3.45 12.11 -1.85
C PHE A 60 -2.87 10.91 -1.11
N ARG A 61 -3.44 9.74 -1.37
CA ARG A 61 -2.94 8.46 -0.86
C ARG A 61 -2.22 7.74 -1.98
N ALA A 62 -0.89 7.70 -1.92
CA ALA A 62 -0.10 6.86 -2.80
C ALA A 62 -0.17 5.40 -2.30
N SER A 63 -0.69 4.49 -3.11
CA SER A 63 -0.50 3.05 -2.89
C SER A 63 0.91 2.68 -3.34
N SER A 64 1.83 2.50 -2.39
CA SER A 64 3.14 1.92 -2.68
C SER A 64 2.99 0.45 -3.07
N TYR A 65 2.88 0.18 -4.38
CA TYR A 65 3.12 -1.14 -4.93
C TYR A 65 4.63 -1.26 -5.15
N GLY A 66 5.37 -1.66 -4.11
CA GLY A 66 6.80 -1.97 -4.24
C GLY A 66 7.71 -1.22 -3.27
N ARG A 67 7.80 -1.75 -2.05
CA ARG A 67 9.02 -1.99 -1.26
C ARG A 67 8.56 -2.40 0.14
N GLY A 68 9.21 -3.43 0.67
CA GLY A 68 8.87 -4.05 1.93
C GLY A 68 8.75 -3.03 3.07
N ASP A 69 7.64 -3.19 3.80
CA ASP A 69 7.43 -2.81 5.19
C ASP A 69 7.60 -1.34 5.62
N GLN A 70 6.46 -0.63 5.67
CA GLN A 70 5.99 0.03 6.90
C GLN A 70 4.57 0.56 6.66
N ARG A 71 3.57 -0.22 7.08
CA ARG A 71 2.21 0.29 7.34
C ARG A 71 1.85 0.03 8.80
N ARG A 72 2.19 1.00 9.65
CA ARG A 72 1.34 1.44 10.77
C ARG A 72 0.95 2.87 10.40
N SER A 73 -0.28 3.29 10.22
CA SER A 73 -1.60 2.74 10.53
C SER A 73 -2.55 3.37 9.50
N GLN A 74 -2.93 2.64 8.46
CA GLN A 74 -4.37 2.55 8.26
C GLN A 74 -4.72 1.38 9.15
N SER A 75 -5.58 1.65 10.14
CA SER A 75 -6.28 0.61 10.83
C SER A 75 -6.61 -0.45 9.78
N SER A 76 -5.93 -1.58 9.93
CA SER A 76 -6.66 -2.82 9.84
C SER A 76 -8.00 -2.48 10.47
N ARG A 77 -9.05 -2.50 9.68
CA ARG A 77 -10.25 -3.14 10.20
C ARG A 77 -9.80 -4.56 10.54
N THR A 78 -9.01 -4.72 11.61
CA THR A 78 -9.16 -5.79 12.56
C THR A 78 -10.62 -5.61 12.91
N PRO A 79 -11.50 -6.46 12.35
CA PRO A 79 -12.81 -6.50 12.92
C PRO A 79 -12.55 -6.83 14.39
N ASN A 80 -13.16 -6.11 15.32
CA ASN A 80 -13.26 -6.53 16.71
C ASN A 80 -14.14 -7.81 16.82
N SER A 81 -13.98 -8.76 15.90
CA SER A 81 -14.77 -9.98 15.78
C SER A 81 -13.91 -11.12 15.24
N ASP A 82 -13.93 -12.22 15.98
CA ASP A 82 -13.28 -13.51 15.76
C ASP A 82 -12.99 -13.83 14.29
N TRP A 83 -11.74 -13.61 13.91
CA TRP A 83 -11.24 -13.91 12.57
C TRP A 83 -11.01 -15.42 12.45
N MET A 84 -11.49 -16.03 11.36
CA MET A 84 -11.34 -17.47 11.15
C MET A 84 -9.85 -17.85 11.10
N PRO A 85 -9.36 -18.74 11.98
CA PRO A 85 -7.99 -19.21 11.92
C PRO A 85 -7.67 -19.83 10.54
N PHE A 86 -6.49 -19.55 10.00
CA PHE A 86 -6.05 -20.11 8.71
C PHE A 86 -6.14 -21.64 8.63
N PRO A 87 -5.78 -22.42 9.67
CA PRO A 87 -6.00 -23.86 9.65
C PRO A 87 -7.47 -24.24 9.45
N THR A 88 -8.40 -23.54 10.13
CA THR A 88 -9.85 -23.74 9.96
C THR A 88 -10.33 -23.37 8.56
N LEU A 89 -9.76 -22.31 7.96
CA LEU A 89 -10.01 -21.95 6.57
C LEU A 89 -9.60 -23.08 5.63
N ILE A 90 -8.39 -23.63 5.78
CA ILE A 90 -7.87 -24.72 4.93
C ILE A 90 -8.75 -25.97 5.06
N THR A 91 -9.11 -26.37 6.28
CA THR A 91 -10.02 -27.50 6.53
C THR A 91 -11.42 -27.27 5.95
N THR A 92 -11.88 -26.02 5.87
CA THR A 92 -13.17 -25.72 5.26
C THR A 92 -13.08 -25.74 3.74
N LEU A 93 -11.99 -25.21 3.18
CA LEU A 93 -11.73 -25.21 1.74
C LEU A 93 -11.57 -26.62 1.17
N SER A 94 -11.06 -27.58 1.94
CA SER A 94 -10.90 -28.97 1.47
C SER A 94 -12.20 -29.68 1.13
N LYS A 95 -13.34 -29.12 1.53
CA LYS A 95 -14.68 -29.61 1.16
C LYS A 95 -15.12 -29.13 -0.23
N PHE A 96 -14.45 -28.13 -0.79
CA PHE A 96 -14.86 -27.44 -2.02
C PHE A 96 -13.78 -27.42 -3.10
N LEU A 97 -12.52 -27.63 -2.73
CA LEU A 97 -11.39 -27.59 -3.65
C LEU A 97 -10.78 -28.99 -3.85
N PRO A 98 -10.22 -29.26 -5.03
CA PRO A 98 -9.42 -30.47 -5.30
C PRO A 98 -8.20 -30.60 -4.37
N ARG A 99 -7.70 -31.83 -4.22
CA ARG A 99 -6.63 -32.16 -3.27
C ARG A 99 -5.32 -31.41 -3.56
N ASP A 100 -4.92 -31.33 -4.82
CA ASP A 100 -3.74 -30.60 -5.30
C ASP A 100 -3.80 -29.11 -4.92
N ALA A 101 -4.96 -28.49 -5.07
CA ALA A 101 -5.19 -27.10 -4.65
C ALA A 101 -5.03 -26.92 -3.13
N ILE A 102 -5.52 -27.88 -2.33
CA ILE A 102 -5.38 -27.86 -0.86
C ILE A 102 -3.94 -28.09 -0.43
N GLU A 103 -3.23 -29.01 -1.07
CA GLU A 103 -1.80 -29.25 -0.81
C GLU A 103 -0.97 -28.01 -1.13
N LEU A 104 -1.26 -27.32 -2.23
CA LEU A 104 -0.61 -26.06 -2.59
C LEU A 104 -0.85 -24.98 -1.51
N ILE A 105 -2.10 -24.81 -1.07
CA ILE A 105 -2.42 -23.86 0.00
C ILE A 105 -1.74 -24.25 1.32
N GLY A 106 -1.73 -25.54 1.66
CA GLY A 106 -1.10 -26.08 2.86
C GLY A 106 0.41 -25.85 2.88
N LYS A 107 1.08 -26.08 1.74
CA LYS A 107 2.52 -25.81 1.57
C LYS A 107 2.84 -24.33 1.79
N ASN A 108 2.09 -23.43 1.14
CA ASN A 108 2.29 -21.99 1.29
C ASN A 108 2.04 -21.51 2.73
N HIS A 109 1.07 -22.09 3.43
CA HIS A 109 0.85 -21.79 4.84
C HIS A 109 2.04 -22.23 5.72
N SER A 110 2.65 -23.38 5.42
CA SER A 110 3.91 -23.80 6.06
C SER A 110 5.08 -22.88 5.72
N ASP A 111 5.21 -22.46 4.46
CA ASP A 111 6.25 -21.51 4.03
C ASP A 111 6.10 -20.14 4.72
N TYR A 112 4.86 -19.68 4.93
CA TYR A 112 4.58 -18.49 5.73
C TYR A 112 5.01 -18.66 7.20
N LYS A 113 4.68 -19.80 7.83
CA LYS A 113 5.14 -20.11 9.20
C LYS A 113 6.67 -20.13 9.31
N ASN A 114 7.33 -20.61 8.26
CA ASN A 114 8.78 -20.66 8.14
C ASN A 114 9.41 -19.33 7.66
N ARG A 115 8.62 -18.24 7.56
CA ARG A 115 9.03 -16.90 7.13
C ARG A 115 9.66 -16.83 5.73
N LYS A 116 9.36 -17.80 4.87
CA LYS A 116 9.83 -17.84 3.47
C LYS A 116 9.00 -16.95 2.56
N ILE A 117 7.71 -16.79 2.88
CA ILE A 117 6.78 -15.92 2.17
C ILE A 117 6.07 -14.99 3.14
N THR A 118 5.61 -13.86 2.63
CA THR A 118 4.82 -12.86 3.37
C THR A 118 3.36 -13.29 3.54
N ARG A 119 2.69 -12.66 4.50
CA ARG A 119 1.24 -12.85 4.68
C ARG A 119 0.43 -12.46 3.44
N GLN A 120 0.89 -11.46 2.67
CA GLN A 120 0.20 -10.99 1.46
C GLN A 120 0.30 -12.01 0.33
N GLU A 121 1.48 -12.61 0.14
CA GLU A 121 1.67 -13.68 -0.84
C GLU A 121 0.80 -14.89 -0.54
N LEU A 122 0.72 -15.30 0.75
CA LEU A 122 -0.20 -16.35 1.18
C LEU A 122 -1.67 -16.00 0.87
N ILE A 123 -2.10 -14.76 1.18
CA ILE A 123 -3.48 -14.32 0.92
C ILE A 123 -3.78 -14.29 -0.57
N GLN A 124 -2.89 -13.73 -1.38
CA GLN A 124 -3.10 -13.61 -2.82
C GLN A 124 -3.17 -15.00 -3.47
N LEU A 125 -2.31 -15.93 -3.05
CA LEU A 125 -2.37 -17.31 -3.52
C LEU A 125 -3.69 -17.97 -3.16
N VAL A 126 -4.15 -17.85 -1.91
CA VAL A 126 -5.43 -18.42 -1.48
C VAL A 126 -6.60 -17.81 -2.29
N ARG A 127 -6.57 -16.51 -2.57
CA ARG A 127 -7.57 -15.85 -3.42
C ARG A 127 -7.54 -16.34 -4.87
N ASN A 128 -6.35 -16.55 -5.43
CA ASN A 128 -6.19 -17.05 -6.79
C ASN A 128 -6.66 -18.50 -6.93
N VAL A 129 -6.38 -19.34 -5.92
CA VAL A 129 -6.73 -20.78 -5.96
C VAL A 129 -8.21 -21.01 -5.61
N ALA A 130 -8.72 -20.36 -4.56
CA ALA A 130 -10.09 -20.58 -4.08
C ALA A 130 -11.13 -19.68 -4.76
N GLY A 131 -10.73 -18.50 -5.21
CA GLY A 131 -11.62 -17.47 -5.71
C GLY A 131 -12.33 -16.68 -4.59
N ASP A 132 -12.52 -15.38 -4.82
CA ASP A 132 -13.09 -14.47 -3.82
C ASP A 132 -14.54 -14.79 -3.47
N LYS A 133 -15.34 -15.27 -4.44
CA LYS A 133 -16.75 -15.63 -4.21
C LYS A 133 -16.89 -16.74 -3.16
N LEU A 134 -16.07 -17.78 -3.27
CA LEU A 134 -16.06 -18.92 -2.33
C LEU A 134 -15.54 -18.47 -0.96
N LEU A 135 -14.43 -17.72 -0.92
CA LEU A 135 -13.86 -17.20 0.33
C LEU A 135 -14.86 -16.32 1.09
N MET A 136 -15.56 -15.42 0.39
CA MET A 136 -16.61 -14.60 0.99
C MET A 136 -17.75 -15.45 1.56
N ALA A 137 -18.20 -16.47 0.83
CA ALA A 137 -19.27 -17.37 1.30
C ALA A 137 -18.86 -18.13 2.57
N ILE A 138 -17.64 -18.68 2.61
CA ILE A 138 -17.10 -19.40 3.77
C ILE A 138 -16.97 -18.47 4.98
N ILE A 139 -16.36 -17.29 4.81
CA ILE A 139 -16.17 -16.31 5.89
C ILE A 139 -17.53 -15.84 6.43
N LYS A 140 -18.50 -15.57 5.55
CA LYS A 140 -19.86 -15.18 5.94
C LYS A 140 -20.55 -16.30 6.75
N SER A 141 -20.40 -17.55 6.34
CA SER A 141 -20.94 -18.72 7.04
C SER A 141 -20.31 -18.90 8.42
N TYR A 142 -18.97 -18.80 8.52
CA TYR A 142 -18.23 -18.92 9.77
C TYR A 142 -18.66 -17.86 10.80
N ARG A 143 -18.79 -16.60 10.37
CA ARG A 143 -19.28 -15.50 11.24
C ARG A 143 -20.70 -15.72 11.74
N ARG A 144 -21.57 -16.34 10.93
CA ARG A 144 -22.93 -16.70 11.37
C ARG A 144 -22.90 -17.76 12.47
N LYS A 145 -22.04 -18.78 12.32
CA LYS A 145 -21.88 -19.85 13.33
C LYS A 145 -21.35 -19.35 14.66
N ILE A 146 -20.47 -18.34 14.68
CA ILE A 146 -19.97 -17.76 15.93
C ILE A 146 -21.04 -16.92 16.65
N LYS A 147 -21.87 -16.19 15.90
CA LYS A 147 -22.94 -15.35 16.47
C LYS A 147 -24.15 -16.13 16.96
N GLN A 148 -24.30 -17.38 16.52
CA GLN A 148 -25.30 -18.32 17.03
C GLN A 148 -24.58 -19.60 17.43
N PRO A 149 -23.98 -19.67 18.64
CA PRO A 149 -23.51 -20.94 19.15
C PRO A 149 -24.73 -21.85 19.24
N SER A 150 -24.82 -22.81 18.33
CA SER A 150 -25.88 -23.81 18.31
C SER A 150 -25.94 -24.48 19.68
N SER A 151 -27.02 -24.21 20.41
CA SER A 151 -27.51 -24.98 21.54
C SER A 151 -27.97 -26.36 21.02
N ASN A 152 -27.04 -27.20 20.59
CA ASN A 152 -27.29 -28.60 20.25
C ASN A 152 -26.19 -29.45 20.87
N GLY A 153 -26.50 -29.94 22.08
CA GLY A 153 -25.62 -30.78 22.87
C GLY A 153 -26.23 -31.13 24.22
N LEU A 154 -27.54 -31.44 24.26
CA LEU A 154 -28.18 -32.12 25.38
C LEU A 154 -29.16 -33.13 24.79
N TYR A 155 -29.04 -34.37 25.29
CA TYR A 155 -29.76 -35.60 24.97
C TYR A 155 -29.31 -36.36 23.70
N ASN A 156 -28.51 -37.42 23.90
CA ASN A 156 -29.08 -38.76 24.02
C ASN A 156 -28.04 -39.81 24.47
N ASN A 157 -28.45 -40.54 25.51
CA ASN A 157 -28.15 -41.91 25.97
C ASN A 157 -27.00 -42.68 25.32
#